data_AF-A0A7C8IKV4-F1
#
_entry.id   AF-A0A7C8IKV4-F1
#
_cell.length_a   1.000
_cell.length_b   1.000
_cell.length_c   1.000
_cell.angle_alpha   90.00
_cell.angle_beta   90.00
_cell.angle_gamma   90.00
#
_symmetry.space_group_name_H-M   'P 1'
#
loop_
_entity.id
_entity.type
_entity.pdbx_description
1 polymer ?
#
loop_
_entity_poly.entity_id
_entity_poly.type
_entity_poly.pdbx_seq_one_letter_code
_entity_poly.pdbx_strand_id
1 'polypeptide(L)'
;MSEPATLVGCPTRLTTTLVLRQMWITVIISSQAEASRHANVSHHGKIPCRYRTEFSCEALFENTQEEGCMSTVMGHLLSIAAWPSHARMHLADDEGYDIAIDRNLAGGDIDGGMIQDDYPINYFDSCFPLAKTTSDLEEIEACKSSFQKRNQQLLREFPQARRDHEFVGLKCIGPSPIVNRIVTTVCPNGSTLDYTTAKIKVTGHGECFKLPIRYFDCEVNYIFHRLLKKHKLLGKAKDQICSGKNCFQPACRQSQLCKDHLLAWRGSPMEFADYTGLRAPALANTWVADESVRFVFDLLLSTQAGNTNGSDLRFLDLEFNPRTKRIFEIGMCDAKGDLTLDYRTRYQPETLAIINHGRDTKNTYMDHAIDRSTKGHHCVDSRMSARQVADRLREQGVSPRTWFVTWHHTTLNLSALREWLESEGEFDVLPDDGRCLPIMHHIRRNLKVAPGDDGRTVPAALSVLFPLVMGSQHELAGRNHHAAVDAHRTYHLTEVYLMQCRRPADRPDGWLESLQKPEGWTVGQQQRQTIKSFWKKAGRDEQ
;
A
#
# COMPACT_ATOMS: atom_id res chain seq x y z
N MET A 1 35.38 35.34 -54.13
CA MET A 1 36.32 35.75 -53.06
C MET A 1 35.99 34.88 -51.86
N SER A 2 36.51 33.65 -51.82
CA SER A 2 37.78 33.26 -51.17
C SER A 2 37.66 33.12 -49.65
N GLU A 3 37.36 31.86 -49.24
CA GLU A 3 37.89 31.04 -48.13
C GLU A 3 38.97 31.62 -47.19
N PRO A 4 39.13 31.09 -45.93
CA PRO A 4 39.57 29.70 -45.74
C PRO A 4 39.06 28.89 -44.53
N ALA A 5 39.35 27.60 -44.64
CA ALA A 5 39.09 26.48 -43.76
C ALA A 5 40.04 26.36 -42.55
N THR A 6 39.69 25.47 -41.61
CA THR A 6 40.69 24.78 -40.76
C THR A 6 40.19 23.39 -40.35
N LEU A 7 40.95 22.38 -40.77
CA LEU A 7 40.98 20.97 -40.36
C LEU A 7 41.85 20.82 -39.09
N VAL A 8 41.49 19.92 -38.17
CA VAL A 8 42.32 18.96 -37.37
C VAL A 8 41.32 18.18 -36.49
N GLY A 9 41.29 16.86 -36.26
CA GLY A 9 42.14 15.72 -36.59
C GLY A 9 41.59 14.49 -35.83
N CYS A 10 41.68 13.31 -36.44
CA CYS A 10 41.36 12.01 -35.84
C CYS A 10 42.62 11.41 -35.19
N PRO A 11 42.49 10.48 -34.22
CA PRO A 11 43.21 9.22 -34.42
C PRO A 11 42.42 7.96 -34.03
N THR A 12 42.65 6.94 -34.85
CA THR A 12 42.26 5.54 -34.73
C THR A 12 43.17 4.71 -33.82
N ARG A 13 42.55 3.77 -33.07
CA ARG A 13 42.93 2.36 -32.72
C ARG A 13 44.33 2.02 -32.17
N LEU A 14 44.36 1.25 -31.07
CA LEU A 14 44.92 -0.12 -31.01
C LEU A 14 44.64 -0.87 -29.68
N THR A 15 44.08 -2.08 -29.83
CA THR A 15 44.25 -3.36 -29.09
C THR A 15 44.65 -3.42 -27.61
N THR A 16 43.85 -4.17 -26.82
CA THR A 16 44.38 -5.17 -25.86
C THR A 16 43.45 -6.38 -25.72
N THR A 17 43.97 -7.55 -26.06
CA THR A 17 43.48 -8.90 -25.77
C THR A 17 44.24 -9.43 -24.53
N LEU A 18 43.68 -10.42 -23.83
CA LEU A 18 44.21 -11.17 -22.64
C LEU A 18 43.94 -10.54 -21.27
N VAL A 19 42.97 -11.11 -20.52
CA VAL A 19 43.21 -11.83 -19.26
C VAL A 19 42.06 -12.85 -19.08
N LEU A 20 42.25 -14.05 -19.65
CA LEU A 20 41.61 -15.30 -19.22
C LEU A 20 42.76 -16.25 -18.89
N ARG A 21 42.65 -16.96 -17.76
CA ARG A 21 43.60 -17.90 -17.12
C ARG A 21 44.50 -17.30 -16.03
N GLN A 22 43.97 -17.21 -14.80
CA GLN A 22 44.71 -17.64 -13.61
C GLN A 22 43.75 -17.66 -12.40
N MET A 23 43.22 -18.84 -12.05
CA MET A 23 42.81 -19.22 -10.69
C MET A 23 42.25 -20.65 -10.70
N TRP A 24 43.07 -21.57 -11.18
CA TRP A 24 43.10 -22.96 -10.72
C TRP A 24 44.48 -23.15 -10.11
N ILE A 25 44.55 -23.93 -9.03
CA ILE A 25 45.74 -24.22 -8.20
C ILE A 25 45.99 -23.17 -7.11
N THR A 26 45.28 -23.32 -5.98
CA THR A 26 45.83 -23.43 -4.62
C THR A 26 44.63 -23.54 -3.67
N VAL A 27 44.16 -24.77 -3.44
CA VAL A 27 43.83 -25.42 -2.14
C VAL A 27 43.22 -26.78 -2.51
N ILE A 28 44.03 -27.60 -3.18
CA ILE A 28 44.10 -29.03 -2.88
C ILE A 28 45.33 -29.10 -1.98
N ILE A 29 45.10 -29.02 -0.67
CA ILE A 29 45.86 -29.55 0.49
C ILE A 29 45.01 -29.12 1.69
N SER A 30 43.90 -29.83 1.88
CA SER A 30 43.19 -30.01 3.17
C SER A 30 42.19 -31.19 3.06
N SER A 31 42.42 -32.11 2.11
CA SER A 31 41.69 -33.37 1.98
C SER A 31 42.63 -34.53 2.31
N GLN A 32 43.13 -34.57 3.55
CA GLN A 32 43.79 -35.76 4.11
C GLN A 32 43.92 -35.67 5.63
N ALA A 33 42.80 -35.47 6.32
CA ALA A 33 42.63 -35.86 7.72
C ALA A 33 41.13 -35.91 8.00
N GLU A 34 40.63 -37.09 8.40
CA GLU A 34 39.26 -37.43 8.85
C GLU A 34 38.47 -38.43 8.00
N ALA A 35 39.13 -39.16 7.10
CA ALA A 35 38.69 -40.49 6.69
C ALA A 35 39.51 -41.57 7.39
N SER A 36 39.37 -41.70 8.72
CA SER A 36 39.73 -42.92 9.44
C SER A 36 39.17 -42.91 10.85
N ARG A 37 37.86 -43.17 10.97
CA ARG A 37 37.25 -43.70 12.19
C ARG A 37 35.85 -44.22 11.85
N HIS A 38 35.69 -45.53 11.99
CA HIS A 38 34.45 -46.32 11.93
C HIS A 38 34.01 -46.84 10.54
N ALA A 39 34.77 -47.82 10.04
CA ALA A 39 34.17 -49.00 9.41
C ALA A 39 34.25 -50.18 10.41
N ASN A 40 33.26 -51.07 10.33
CA ASN A 40 33.09 -52.37 11.02
C ASN A 40 32.36 -52.34 12.36
N VAL A 41 31.05 -52.65 12.34
CA VAL A 41 30.52 -53.95 12.80
C VAL A 41 29.30 -54.30 11.93
N SER A 42 29.31 -55.52 11.40
CA SER A 42 28.25 -56.14 10.62
C SER A 42 27.29 -56.94 11.51
N HIS A 43 26.16 -57.30 10.88
CA HIS A 43 25.34 -58.49 11.10
C HIS A 43 24.08 -58.42 11.97
N HIS A 44 23.00 -58.87 11.30
CA HIS A 44 21.76 -59.44 11.80
C HIS A 44 20.73 -58.50 12.45
N GLY A 45 19.68 -58.23 11.67
CA GLY A 45 18.33 -58.13 12.21
C GLY A 45 17.75 -56.72 12.33
N LYS A 46 16.74 -56.45 11.50
CA LYS A 46 15.58 -55.57 11.73
C LYS A 46 15.86 -54.22 12.42
N ILE A 47 15.87 -53.15 11.62
CA ILE A 47 15.74 -51.76 12.12
C ILE A 47 14.32 -51.60 12.71
N PRO A 48 14.14 -51.18 13.98
CA PRO A 48 12.81 -50.98 14.53
C PRO A 48 12.19 -49.68 14.00
N CYS A 49 10.90 -49.74 13.66
CA CYS A 49 10.09 -48.57 13.33
C CYS A 49 10.09 -47.58 14.50
N ARG A 50 10.40 -46.30 14.22
CA ARG A 50 10.55 -45.22 15.20
C ARG A 50 9.24 -44.73 15.82
N TYR A 51 8.12 -45.41 15.55
CA TYR A 51 6.76 -45.03 15.96
C TYR A 51 6.04 -46.07 16.83
N ARG A 52 6.77 -46.99 17.49
CA ARG A 52 6.18 -48.13 18.20
C ARG A 52 5.58 -47.83 19.59
N THR A 53 5.37 -46.57 19.99
CA THR A 53 4.76 -46.30 21.31
C THR A 53 3.33 -45.81 21.28
N GLU A 54 2.74 -45.46 20.13
CA GLU A 54 1.33 -45.01 20.12
C GLU A 54 0.62 -45.48 18.84
N PHE A 55 -0.27 -46.47 19.01
CA PHE A 55 -1.22 -47.06 18.06
C PHE A 55 -0.70 -48.11 17.04
N SER A 56 -1.44 -49.21 16.99
CA SER A 56 -1.19 -50.49 16.31
C SER A 56 -1.23 -50.39 14.78
N CYS A 57 -0.13 -50.73 14.11
CA CYS A 57 -0.07 -50.98 12.67
C CYS A 57 0.31 -52.45 12.43
N GLU A 58 -0.64 -53.28 12.00
CA GLU A 58 -0.45 -54.68 11.60
C GLU A 58 -0.49 -54.83 10.07
N ALA A 59 0.52 -54.29 9.37
CA ALA A 59 0.69 -54.55 7.94
C ALA A 59 2.06 -55.20 7.70
N LEU A 60 2.04 -56.47 7.30
CA LEU A 60 3.18 -57.18 6.75
C LEU A 60 3.21 -56.94 5.24
N PHE A 61 4.31 -56.41 4.72
CA PHE A 61 4.61 -56.44 3.28
C PHE A 61 5.49 -57.66 3.01
N GLU A 62 4.94 -58.65 2.32
CA GLU A 62 5.70 -59.77 1.76
C GLU A 62 6.31 -59.39 0.41
N ASN A 63 7.59 -59.72 0.28
CA ASN A 63 8.36 -59.72 -0.96
C ASN A 63 7.77 -60.71 -1.97
N THR A 64 7.64 -60.28 -3.22
CA THR A 64 7.89 -61.16 -4.37
C THR A 64 8.64 -60.39 -5.45
N GLN A 65 9.91 -60.76 -5.64
CA GLN A 65 10.59 -60.67 -6.93
C GLN A 65 10.27 -61.95 -7.72
N GLU A 66 10.06 -61.84 -9.03
CA GLU A 66 10.89 -62.53 -10.04
C GLU A 66 10.45 -62.19 -11.48
N GLU A 67 11.44 -61.67 -12.23
CA GLU A 67 11.87 -61.96 -13.61
C GLU A 67 10.90 -62.11 -14.80
N GLY A 68 11.28 -61.50 -15.95
CA GLY A 68 10.88 -62.00 -17.27
C GLY A 68 10.86 -61.06 -18.50
N CYS A 69 12.04 -60.76 -19.06
CA CYS A 69 12.41 -60.65 -20.49
C CYS A 69 11.63 -59.81 -21.57
N MET A 70 12.39 -58.89 -22.22
CA MET A 70 12.43 -58.45 -23.64
C MET A 70 11.16 -58.23 -24.50
N SER A 71 10.92 -56.98 -24.96
CA SER A 71 11.10 -56.51 -26.37
C SER A 71 10.43 -55.14 -26.69
N THR A 72 11.28 -54.18 -27.07
CA THR A 72 11.28 -53.29 -28.27
C THR A 72 9.97 -52.71 -28.88
N VAL A 73 9.84 -51.37 -28.76
CA VAL A 73 9.48 -50.34 -29.80
C VAL A 73 8.01 -49.94 -30.11
N MET A 74 7.80 -48.61 -30.02
CA MET A 74 6.82 -47.69 -30.66
C MET A 74 5.31 -47.86 -30.40
N GLY A 75 4.69 -46.79 -29.88
CA GLY A 75 3.24 -46.60 -29.95
C GLY A 75 2.75 -45.34 -29.23
N HIS A 76 2.41 -44.32 -30.00
CA HIS A 76 1.79 -43.05 -29.58
C HIS A 76 0.42 -43.21 -28.88
N LEU A 77 0.11 -42.19 -28.06
CA LEU A 77 -1.23 -41.65 -27.73
C LEU A 77 -2.15 -42.41 -26.75
N LEU A 78 -2.74 -41.60 -25.86
CA LEU A 78 -3.88 -41.84 -24.95
C LEU A 78 -3.56 -42.40 -23.55
N SER A 79 -3.37 -41.49 -22.59
CA SER A 79 -3.90 -41.65 -21.22
C SER A 79 -4.04 -40.28 -20.53
N ILE A 80 -5.12 -39.59 -20.86
CA ILE A 80 -5.78 -38.66 -19.95
C ILE A 80 -6.78 -39.52 -19.17
N ALA A 81 -6.54 -39.74 -17.88
CA ALA A 81 -7.55 -39.92 -16.81
C ALA A 81 -6.96 -40.77 -15.68
N ALA A 82 -6.46 -40.11 -14.63
CA ALA A 82 -6.47 -40.63 -13.26
C ALA A 82 -6.01 -39.52 -12.29
N TRP A 83 -6.90 -38.57 -12.01
CA TRP A 83 -6.82 -37.79 -10.78
C TRP A 83 -7.86 -38.36 -9.81
N PRO A 84 -7.48 -38.79 -8.60
CA PRO A 84 -8.45 -39.22 -7.61
C PRO A 84 -9.30 -38.05 -7.15
N SER A 85 -10.60 -38.15 -7.44
CA SER A 85 -11.67 -37.36 -6.88
C SER A 85 -11.75 -37.56 -5.36
N HIS A 86 -11.19 -36.64 -4.58
CA HIS A 86 -11.68 -36.20 -3.26
C HIS A 86 -10.81 -35.03 -2.74
N ALA A 87 -11.03 -33.84 -3.29
CA ALA A 87 -10.78 -32.57 -2.62
C ALA A 87 -11.59 -31.49 -3.35
N ARG A 88 -12.78 -31.14 -2.83
CA ARG A 88 -13.43 -29.87 -3.21
C ARG A 88 -12.64 -28.76 -2.52
N MET A 89 -11.56 -28.29 -3.16
CA MET A 89 -10.87 -27.08 -2.74
C MET A 89 -11.72 -25.87 -3.12
N HIS A 90 -12.25 -25.18 -2.11
CA HIS A 90 -12.83 -23.86 -2.26
C HIS A 90 -11.70 -22.83 -2.35
N LEU A 91 -11.16 -22.63 -3.55
CA LEU A 91 -10.29 -21.49 -3.84
C LEU A 91 -11.20 -20.27 -4.11
N ALA A 92 -11.36 -19.43 -3.10
CA ALA A 92 -11.71 -18.03 -3.28
C ALA A 92 -10.41 -17.24 -3.18
N ASP A 93 -10.03 -16.54 -4.25
CA ASP A 93 -9.15 -15.38 -4.10
C ASP A 93 -9.97 -14.32 -3.35
N ASP A 94 -9.35 -13.60 -2.40
CA ASP A 94 -9.89 -12.38 -1.77
C ASP A 94 -10.04 -11.26 -2.82
N GLU A 95 -10.91 -11.47 -3.81
CA GLU A 95 -11.51 -10.42 -4.60
C GLU A 95 -12.75 -9.96 -3.83
N GLY A 96 -12.64 -8.80 -3.16
CA GLY A 96 -13.72 -8.18 -2.40
C GLY A 96 -15.02 -8.01 -3.20
N TYR A 97 -15.87 -9.02 -3.13
CA TYR A 97 -17.30 -8.98 -3.38
C TYR A 97 -18.01 -9.24 -2.06
N ASP A 98 -18.53 -8.17 -1.46
CA ASP A 98 -19.53 -8.25 -0.40
C ASP A 98 -20.77 -8.97 -0.97
N ILE A 99 -20.88 -10.27 -0.70
CA ILE A 99 -22.16 -10.97 -0.78
C ILE A 99 -22.78 -10.86 0.61
N ALA A 100 -23.71 -9.93 0.76
CA ALA A 100 -24.62 -9.89 1.89
C ALA A 100 -25.38 -11.23 1.94
N ILE A 101 -25.07 -12.07 2.91
CA ILE A 101 -25.96 -13.14 3.35
C ILE A 101 -26.65 -12.63 4.60
N ASP A 102 -27.94 -12.38 4.42
CA ASP A 102 -28.91 -12.04 5.44
C ASP A 102 -28.96 -13.17 6.50
N ARG A 103 -28.62 -12.84 7.75
CA ARG A 103 -28.92 -13.66 8.92
C ARG A 103 -29.34 -12.76 10.08
N ASN A 104 -30.63 -12.46 10.11
CA ASN A 104 -31.34 -12.25 11.36
C ASN A 104 -31.30 -13.55 12.19
N LEU A 105 -30.72 -13.48 13.39
CA LEU A 105 -31.37 -13.80 14.68
C LEU A 105 -30.32 -13.98 15.81
N ALA A 106 -30.58 -13.26 16.90
CA ALA A 106 -30.17 -13.50 18.28
C ALA A 106 -28.70 -13.24 18.70
N GLY A 107 -28.50 -12.06 19.29
CA GLY A 107 -27.89 -11.87 20.62
C GLY A 107 -26.55 -12.54 20.92
N GLY A 108 -25.49 -11.74 20.89
CA GLY A 108 -24.21 -12.04 21.51
C GLY A 108 -23.20 -10.97 21.17
N ASP A 109 -22.63 -10.33 22.18
CA ASP A 109 -21.50 -9.42 22.07
C ASP A 109 -20.35 -10.13 21.34
N ILE A 110 -19.90 -9.56 20.22
CA ILE A 110 -18.70 -9.98 19.52
C ILE A 110 -17.90 -8.72 19.22
N ASP A 111 -16.72 -8.64 19.83
CA ASP A 111 -15.67 -7.67 19.51
C ASP A 111 -15.45 -7.62 18.00
N GLY A 112 -15.57 -6.42 17.43
CA GLY A 112 -15.33 -6.13 16.02
C GLY A 112 -13.87 -6.29 15.65
N GLY A 113 -13.41 -7.54 15.52
CA GLY A 113 -12.13 -7.88 14.94
C GLY A 113 -12.11 -7.55 13.45
N MET A 114 -11.49 -6.42 13.08
CA MET A 114 -11.18 -6.09 11.70
C MET A 114 -10.22 -7.14 11.13
N ILE A 115 -10.67 -7.86 10.11
CA ILE A 115 -9.80 -8.60 9.19
C ILE A 115 -9.06 -7.54 8.34
N GLN A 116 -7.76 -7.36 8.59
CA GLN A 116 -6.87 -6.55 7.76
C GLN A 116 -6.08 -7.45 6.82
N ASP A 117 -6.25 -7.25 5.52
CA ASP A 117 -5.40 -7.87 4.49
C ASP A 117 -3.96 -7.37 4.62
N ASP A 118 -2.99 -8.29 4.72
CA ASP A 118 -1.55 -8.02 4.78
C ASP A 118 -0.93 -7.56 3.45
N TYR A 119 -1.73 -6.90 2.61
CA TYR A 119 -1.25 -5.86 1.72
C TYR A 119 -1.76 -4.50 2.21
N PRO A 120 -1.01 -3.78 3.05
CA PRO A 120 -0.83 -2.39 2.70
C PRO A 120 -0.09 -2.45 1.35
N ILE A 121 -0.81 -2.18 0.26
CA ILE A 121 -0.20 -1.40 -0.82
C ILE A 121 0.40 -0.22 -0.08
N ASN A 122 1.72 -0.27 0.13
CA ASN A 122 2.47 0.62 0.99
C ASN A 122 1.95 2.04 0.83
N TYR A 123 1.41 2.59 1.91
CA TYR A 123 0.92 3.97 1.98
C TYR A 123 2.05 4.97 1.61
N PHE A 124 3.32 4.54 1.67
CA PHE A 124 4.51 5.33 1.31
C PHE A 124 5.36 4.83 0.12
N ASP A 125 5.25 3.55 -0.32
CA ASP A 125 5.86 3.14 -1.63
C ASP A 125 4.89 3.39 -2.81
N SER A 126 3.75 4.03 -2.54
CA SER A 126 2.72 4.41 -3.52
C SER A 126 3.24 5.32 -4.63
N CYS A 127 4.39 5.98 -4.45
CA CYS A 127 4.99 6.79 -5.51
C CYS A 127 5.60 5.95 -6.64
N PHE A 128 6.03 4.69 -6.40
CA PHE A 128 6.76 3.89 -7.40
C PHE A 128 6.55 2.36 -7.33
N PRO A 129 5.33 1.83 -7.10
CA PRO A 129 5.12 0.38 -7.00
C PRO A 129 5.60 -0.34 -8.27
N LEU A 130 5.42 0.28 -9.43
CA LEU A 130 5.84 -0.28 -10.71
C LEU A 130 7.36 -0.30 -10.88
N ALA A 131 8.08 0.76 -10.47
CA ALA A 131 9.53 0.79 -10.58
C ALA A 131 10.18 -0.23 -9.63
N LYS A 132 9.67 -0.35 -8.41
CA LYS A 132 10.11 -1.35 -7.44
C LYS A 132 9.91 -2.77 -7.96
N THR A 133 8.70 -3.11 -8.42
CA THR A 133 8.44 -4.45 -8.98
C THR A 133 9.24 -4.70 -10.27
N THR A 134 9.49 -3.67 -11.08
CA THR A 134 10.38 -3.78 -12.25
C THR A 134 11.82 -4.12 -11.82
N SER A 135 12.34 -3.49 -10.76
CA SER A 135 13.65 -3.81 -10.20
C SER A 135 13.71 -5.21 -9.60
N ASP A 136 12.69 -5.60 -8.81
CA ASP A 136 12.58 -6.94 -8.22
C ASP A 136 12.58 -8.04 -9.28
N LEU A 137 12.05 -7.77 -10.48
CA LEU A 137 12.07 -8.69 -11.62
C LEU A 137 13.46 -8.93 -12.23
N GLU A 138 14.41 -8.02 -12.00
CA GLU A 138 15.79 -8.13 -12.48
C GLU A 138 16.69 -8.80 -11.46
N GLU A 139 16.43 -8.50 -10.19
CA GLU A 139 17.18 -9.03 -9.06
C GLU A 139 16.52 -10.25 -8.43
N ILE A 140 15.68 -10.97 -9.18
CA ILE A 140 14.89 -12.11 -8.67
C ILE A 140 15.75 -13.07 -7.85
N GLU A 141 16.92 -13.46 -8.33
CA GLU A 141 17.80 -14.40 -7.61
C GLU A 141 18.41 -13.81 -6.32
N ALA A 142 18.73 -12.51 -6.32
CA ALA A 142 19.19 -11.81 -5.11
C ALA A 142 18.05 -11.65 -4.09
N CYS A 143 16.86 -11.25 -4.56
CA CYS A 143 15.66 -11.16 -3.75
C CYS A 143 15.26 -12.53 -3.17
N LYS A 144 15.33 -13.59 -3.98
CA LYS A 144 15.04 -14.97 -3.58
C LYS A 144 16.02 -15.45 -2.52
N SER A 145 17.31 -15.22 -2.70
CA SER A 145 18.34 -15.55 -1.70
C SER A 145 18.11 -14.82 -0.37
N SER A 146 17.77 -13.53 -0.43
CA SER A 146 17.45 -12.72 0.76
C SER A 146 16.21 -13.25 1.49
N PHE A 147 15.16 -13.57 0.73
CA PHE A 147 13.92 -14.11 1.27
C PHE A 147 14.11 -15.53 1.86
N GLN A 148 14.89 -16.40 1.22
CA GLN A 148 15.18 -17.74 1.73
C GLN A 148 15.87 -17.66 3.10
N LYS A 149 16.85 -16.77 3.25
CA LYS A 149 17.49 -16.49 4.54
C LYS A 149 16.49 -16.01 5.59
N ARG A 150 15.58 -15.10 5.20
CA ARG A 150 14.49 -14.63 6.07
C ARG A 150 13.55 -15.77 6.48
N ASN A 151 13.16 -16.65 5.56
CA ASN A 151 12.31 -17.80 5.88
C ASN A 151 12.97 -18.77 6.84
N GLN A 152 14.25 -19.07 6.61
CA GLN A 152 15.02 -19.90 7.54
C GLN A 152 15.10 -19.25 8.92
N GLN A 153 15.24 -17.93 9.00
CA GLN A 153 15.18 -17.20 10.27
C GLN A 153 13.81 -17.31 10.94
N LEU A 154 12.71 -17.01 10.23
CA LEU A 154 11.35 -17.10 10.76
C LEU A 154 11.02 -18.51 11.28
N LEU A 155 11.42 -19.55 10.54
CA LEU A 155 11.18 -20.94 10.95
C LEU A 155 12.04 -21.40 12.12
N ARG A 156 13.16 -20.71 12.40
CA ARG A 156 13.97 -20.93 13.61
C ARG A 156 13.36 -20.23 14.81
N GLU A 157 12.92 -18.99 14.63
CA GLU A 157 12.35 -18.15 15.70
C GLU A 157 10.92 -18.57 16.08
N PHE A 158 10.15 -19.09 15.12
CA PHE A 158 8.74 -19.46 15.31
C PHE A 158 8.48 -20.89 14.80
N PRO A 159 8.91 -21.94 15.53
CA PRO A 159 8.72 -23.34 15.11
C PRO A 159 7.24 -23.72 14.87
N GLN A 160 6.32 -23.07 15.60
CA GLN A 160 4.88 -23.24 15.46
C GLN A 160 4.35 -22.82 14.08
N ALA A 161 5.05 -21.92 13.37
CA ALA A 161 4.69 -21.52 12.01
C ALA A 161 4.56 -22.72 11.06
N ARG A 162 5.24 -23.84 11.34
CA ARG A 162 5.18 -25.04 10.50
C ARG A 162 3.81 -25.74 10.47
N ARG A 163 2.95 -25.50 11.47
CA ARG A 163 1.70 -26.28 11.64
C ARG A 163 0.56 -25.78 10.76
N ASP A 164 0.61 -24.52 10.31
CA ASP A 164 -0.52 -23.85 9.66
C ASP A 164 -0.30 -23.53 8.16
N HIS A 165 0.72 -24.12 7.54
CA HIS A 165 1.04 -23.87 6.14
C HIS A 165 0.43 -24.93 5.20
N GLU A 166 -0.88 -24.84 5.00
CA GLU A 166 -1.70 -25.75 4.18
C GLU A 166 -1.19 -25.94 2.73
N PHE A 167 -0.39 -25.00 2.21
CA PHE A 167 0.13 -25.04 0.84
C PHE A 167 1.50 -25.70 0.69
N VAL A 168 2.19 -26.09 1.76
CA VAL A 168 3.48 -26.79 1.65
C VAL A 168 3.28 -28.12 0.93
N GLY A 169 4.11 -28.38 -0.09
CA GLY A 169 4.02 -29.58 -0.91
C GLY A 169 3.04 -29.48 -2.08
N LEU A 170 2.21 -28.42 -2.14
CA LEU A 170 1.33 -28.17 -3.29
C LEU A 170 2.09 -27.56 -4.46
N LYS A 171 1.55 -27.71 -5.67
CA LYS A 171 2.11 -27.09 -6.87
C LYS A 171 1.76 -25.61 -6.91
N CYS A 172 2.74 -24.79 -7.29
CA CYS A 172 2.48 -23.39 -7.57
C CYS A 172 1.46 -23.28 -8.71
N ILE A 173 0.46 -22.43 -8.50
CA ILE A 173 -0.61 -22.24 -9.48
C ILE A 173 -0.16 -21.48 -10.74
N GLY A 174 0.86 -20.60 -10.66
CA GLY A 174 1.42 -19.87 -11.80
C GLY A 174 1.47 -18.35 -11.60
N PRO A 175 1.80 -17.56 -12.64
CA PRO A 175 1.90 -16.09 -12.54
C PRO A 175 0.59 -15.37 -12.91
N SER A 176 -0.40 -16.08 -13.46
CA SER A 176 -1.67 -15.46 -13.89
C SER A 176 -2.69 -15.36 -12.76
N PRO A 177 -3.58 -14.34 -12.80
CA PRO A 177 -4.74 -14.27 -11.91
C PRO A 177 -5.63 -15.51 -12.05
N ILE A 178 -6.30 -15.89 -10.97
CA ILE A 178 -7.34 -16.92 -11.02
C ILE A 178 -8.63 -16.21 -11.45
N VAL A 179 -9.23 -16.65 -12.55
CA VAL A 179 -10.51 -16.09 -13.03
C VAL A 179 -11.51 -17.24 -13.09
N ASN A 180 -12.64 -17.10 -12.38
CA ASN A 180 -13.65 -18.16 -12.29
C ASN A 180 -13.07 -19.52 -11.85
N ARG A 181 -12.13 -19.51 -10.89
CA ARG A 181 -11.37 -20.69 -10.42
C ARG A 181 -10.49 -21.37 -11.48
N ILE A 182 -10.23 -20.69 -12.60
CA ILE A 182 -9.37 -21.17 -13.67
C ILE A 182 -8.09 -20.34 -13.70
N VAL A 183 -6.95 -21.02 -13.78
CA VAL A 183 -5.65 -20.38 -13.98
C VAL A 183 -5.32 -20.44 -15.47
N THR A 184 -5.11 -19.28 -16.09
CA THR A 184 -4.86 -19.19 -17.54
C THR A 184 -3.43 -19.56 -17.92
N THR A 185 -2.46 -19.30 -17.04
CA THR A 185 -1.05 -19.67 -17.22
C THR A 185 -0.58 -20.41 -15.99
N VAL A 186 -0.28 -21.70 -16.15
CA VAL A 186 0.30 -22.55 -15.10
C VAL A 186 1.73 -22.12 -14.76
N CYS A 187 2.22 -22.55 -13.60
CA CYS A 187 3.61 -22.31 -13.20
C CYS A 187 4.58 -22.93 -14.24
N PRO A 188 5.42 -22.13 -14.92
CA PRO A 188 6.30 -22.63 -15.98
C PRO A 188 7.33 -23.63 -15.46
N ASN A 189 7.72 -23.49 -14.19
CA ASN A 189 8.70 -24.35 -13.54
C ASN A 189 8.09 -25.56 -12.82
N GLY A 190 6.76 -25.71 -12.84
CA GLY A 190 6.06 -26.77 -12.08
C GLY A 190 6.47 -26.84 -10.59
N SER A 191 6.88 -25.71 -10.01
CA SER A 191 7.53 -25.65 -8.69
C SER A 191 6.59 -26.13 -7.60
N THR A 192 7.13 -26.92 -6.68
CA THR A 192 6.44 -27.27 -5.44
C THR A 192 6.67 -26.17 -4.42
N LEU A 193 5.61 -25.76 -3.73
CA LEU A 193 5.64 -24.71 -2.71
C LEU A 193 6.27 -25.27 -1.44
N ASP A 194 7.32 -24.61 -0.98
CA ASP A 194 7.97 -24.87 0.28
C ASP A 194 8.63 -23.57 0.79
N TYR A 195 9.36 -23.68 1.90
CA TYR A 195 10.02 -22.55 2.54
C TYR A 195 11.21 -21.98 1.78
N THR A 196 11.69 -22.67 0.76
CA THR A 196 12.76 -22.23 -0.14
C THR A 196 12.20 -21.60 -1.42
N THR A 197 10.99 -21.97 -1.82
CA THR A 197 10.39 -21.53 -3.08
C THR A 197 9.32 -20.45 -2.93
N ALA A 198 8.64 -20.33 -1.77
CA ALA A 198 7.48 -19.44 -1.60
C ALA A 198 7.60 -18.45 -0.43
N LYS A 199 7.21 -17.19 -0.70
CA LYS A 199 7.38 -16.08 0.26
C LYS A 199 6.43 -16.13 1.44
N ILE A 200 6.88 -16.63 2.62
CA ILE A 200 6.04 -16.63 3.83
C ILE A 200 5.54 -15.20 4.10
N LYS A 201 4.22 -15.06 4.11
CA LYS A 201 3.52 -13.87 4.55
C LYS A 201 3.31 -14.01 6.06
N VAL A 202 3.70 -12.98 6.79
CA VAL A 202 3.49 -12.91 8.24
C VAL A 202 2.29 -12.01 8.43
N THR A 203 1.17 -12.61 8.85
CA THR A 203 -0.13 -11.98 9.04
C THR A 203 -0.49 -11.86 10.52
N GLY A 204 -1.23 -10.81 10.90
CA GLY A 204 -1.41 -10.47 12.32
C GLY A 204 -0.11 -10.05 13.00
N HIS A 205 -0.09 -9.85 14.32
CA HIS A 205 1.04 -9.34 15.13
C HIS A 205 2.30 -10.25 15.18
N GLY A 206 2.67 -10.90 14.08
CA GLY A 206 3.71 -11.94 14.03
C GLY A 206 3.19 -13.33 14.37
N GLU A 207 1.88 -13.47 14.57
CA GLU A 207 1.27 -14.68 15.14
C GLU A 207 0.80 -15.68 14.08
N CYS A 208 0.45 -15.22 12.88
CA CYS A 208 0.00 -16.09 11.81
C CYS A 208 0.98 -16.05 10.63
N PHE A 209 1.35 -17.22 10.15
CA PHE A 209 2.25 -17.38 9.01
C PHE A 209 1.46 -18.06 7.90
N LYS A 210 1.41 -17.42 6.72
CA LYS A 210 0.73 -17.94 5.54
C LYS A 210 1.74 -18.17 4.45
N LEU A 211 1.80 -19.39 3.93
CA LEU A 211 2.54 -19.67 2.71
C LEU A 211 1.64 -19.31 1.51
N PRO A 212 2.06 -18.44 0.59
CA PRO A 212 1.24 -18.10 -0.56
C PRO A 212 1.11 -19.29 -1.51
N ILE A 213 0.04 -19.30 -2.29
CA ILE A 213 -0.23 -20.29 -3.35
C ILE A 213 0.70 -20.15 -4.57
N ARG A 214 1.59 -19.16 -4.56
CA ARG A 214 2.55 -18.88 -5.63
C ARG A 214 3.99 -18.97 -5.12
N TYR A 215 4.86 -19.60 -5.91
CA TYR A 215 6.29 -19.51 -5.67
C TYR A 215 6.78 -18.11 -6.03
N PHE A 216 7.96 -17.73 -5.54
CA PHE A 216 8.48 -16.36 -5.57
C PHE A 216 8.36 -15.68 -6.94
N ASP A 217 8.93 -16.23 -8.02
CA ASP A 217 8.90 -15.53 -9.31
C ASP A 217 7.48 -15.43 -9.87
N CYS A 218 6.64 -16.44 -9.64
CA CYS A 218 5.23 -16.38 -10.02
C CYS A 218 4.48 -15.28 -9.26
N GLU A 219 4.76 -15.10 -7.97
CA GLU A 219 4.21 -14.02 -7.16
C GLU A 219 4.67 -12.65 -7.67
N VAL A 220 5.97 -12.47 -7.97
CA VAL A 220 6.48 -11.20 -8.49
C VAL A 220 5.87 -10.89 -9.86
N ASN A 221 5.79 -11.87 -10.77
CA ASN A 221 5.15 -11.70 -12.07
C ASN A 221 3.65 -11.41 -11.94
N TYR A 222 2.96 -12.06 -10.99
CA TYR A 222 1.55 -11.80 -10.72
C TYR A 222 1.32 -10.37 -10.22
N ILE A 223 2.12 -9.90 -9.27
CA ILE A 223 2.09 -8.52 -8.78
C ILE A 223 2.39 -7.54 -9.91
N PHE A 224 3.41 -7.81 -10.72
CA PHE A 224 3.75 -6.98 -11.87
C PHE A 224 2.61 -6.90 -12.87
N HIS A 225 2.00 -8.03 -13.23
CA HIS A 225 0.84 -8.09 -14.09
C HIS A 225 -0.33 -7.27 -13.55
N ARG A 226 -0.63 -7.39 -12.24
CA ARG A 226 -1.68 -6.59 -11.59
C ARG A 226 -1.39 -5.10 -11.67
N LEU A 227 -0.14 -4.68 -11.44
CA LEU A 227 0.25 -3.28 -11.52
C LEU A 227 0.16 -2.76 -12.96
N LEU A 228 0.63 -3.52 -13.95
CA LEU A 228 0.48 -3.18 -15.36
C LEU A 228 -0.99 -3.04 -15.75
N LYS A 229 -1.83 -4.00 -15.36
CA LYS A 229 -3.28 -3.94 -15.63
C LYS A 229 -3.93 -2.74 -14.94
N LYS A 230 -3.63 -2.51 -13.65
CA LYS A 230 -4.14 -1.38 -12.86
C LYS A 230 -3.84 -0.05 -13.53
N HIS A 231 -2.63 0.12 -14.05
CA HIS A 231 -2.19 1.36 -14.66
C HIS A 231 -2.37 1.41 -16.18
N LYS A 232 -3.14 0.47 -16.77
CA LYS A 232 -3.38 0.35 -18.22
C LYS A 232 -2.08 0.30 -19.04
N LEU A 233 -1.04 -0.32 -18.49
CA LEU A 233 0.26 -0.53 -19.12
C LEU A 233 0.45 -1.97 -19.61
N LEU A 234 -0.56 -2.82 -19.51
CA LEU A 234 -0.48 -4.19 -20.00
C LEU A 234 -0.46 -4.18 -21.54
N GLY A 235 0.63 -4.68 -22.12
CA GLY A 235 0.81 -4.82 -23.55
C GLY A 235 -0.12 -5.86 -24.15
N LYS A 236 -0.50 -5.67 -25.41
CA LYS A 236 -1.19 -6.67 -26.23
C LYS A 236 -0.18 -7.70 -26.70
N ALA A 237 -0.63 -8.91 -27.05
CA ALA A 237 0.24 -9.99 -27.51
C ALA A 237 1.13 -9.65 -28.73
N LYS A 238 0.81 -8.58 -29.47
CA LYS A 238 1.57 -8.08 -30.62
C LYS A 238 2.55 -6.96 -30.29
N ASP A 239 2.52 -6.42 -29.08
CA ASP A 239 3.32 -5.26 -28.68
C ASP A 239 4.73 -5.72 -28.33
N GLN A 240 5.59 -5.85 -29.34
CA GLN A 240 7.01 -6.20 -29.15
C GLN A 240 7.89 -4.97 -28.90
N ILE A 241 7.42 -3.76 -29.24
CA ILE A 241 8.16 -2.51 -29.15
C ILE A 241 7.48 -1.59 -28.14
N CYS A 242 8.30 -0.86 -27.38
CA CYS A 242 7.84 0.14 -26.42
C CYS A 242 6.93 1.20 -27.05
N SER A 243 5.78 1.45 -26.43
CA SER A 243 4.82 2.50 -26.80
C SER A 243 5.25 3.93 -26.40
N GLY A 244 6.34 4.07 -25.66
CA GLY A 244 6.95 5.36 -25.34
C GLY A 244 7.31 6.14 -26.62
N LYS A 245 7.05 7.46 -26.62
CA LYS A 245 7.28 8.32 -27.79
C LYS A 245 8.74 8.23 -28.25
N ASN A 246 8.94 7.92 -29.53
CA ASN A 246 10.26 7.76 -30.15
C ASN A 246 11.14 6.67 -29.50
N CYS A 247 10.54 5.70 -28.81
CA CYS A 247 11.26 4.58 -28.23
C CYS A 247 11.17 3.36 -29.15
N PHE A 248 12.32 2.86 -29.59
CA PHE A 248 12.40 1.63 -30.38
C PHE A 248 12.88 0.43 -29.57
N GLN A 249 13.02 0.60 -28.25
CA GLN A 249 13.42 -0.50 -27.37
C GLN A 249 12.32 -1.55 -27.27
N PRO A 250 12.68 -2.84 -27.09
CA PRO A 250 11.70 -3.89 -26.86
C PRO A 250 10.83 -3.59 -25.63
N ALA A 251 9.56 -3.96 -25.71
CA ALA A 251 8.65 -3.85 -24.59
C ALA A 251 9.08 -4.80 -23.45
N CYS A 252 8.94 -4.36 -22.19
CA CYS A 252 9.39 -5.15 -21.05
C CYS A 252 8.34 -6.21 -20.68
N ARG A 253 8.58 -7.47 -21.06
CA ARG A 253 7.70 -8.61 -20.78
C ARG A 253 6.26 -8.36 -21.27
N GLN A 254 5.29 -8.33 -20.35
CA GLN A 254 3.87 -8.11 -20.60
C GLN A 254 3.48 -6.62 -20.59
N SER A 255 4.44 -5.70 -20.47
CA SER A 255 4.20 -4.26 -20.49
C SER A 255 4.14 -3.73 -21.92
N GLN A 256 3.42 -2.64 -22.14
CA GLN A 256 3.53 -1.84 -23.37
C GLN A 256 4.73 -0.89 -23.37
N LEU A 257 5.48 -0.78 -22.27
CA LEU A 257 6.64 0.09 -22.10
C LEU A 257 7.92 -0.75 -21.95
N CYS A 258 9.05 -0.24 -22.46
CA CYS A 258 10.36 -0.81 -22.14
C CYS A 258 10.71 -0.54 -20.68
N LYS A 259 11.80 -1.18 -20.22
CA LYS A 259 12.31 -1.07 -18.84
C LYS A 259 12.50 0.38 -18.41
N ASP A 260 13.25 1.16 -19.17
CA ASP A 260 13.62 2.53 -18.79
C ASP A 260 12.38 3.41 -18.65
N HIS A 261 11.41 3.24 -19.55
CA HIS A 261 10.13 3.94 -19.47
C HIS A 261 9.26 3.47 -18.30
N LEU A 262 9.33 2.20 -17.88
CA LEU A 262 8.64 1.72 -16.67
C LEU A 262 9.27 2.28 -15.39
N LEU A 263 10.59 2.31 -15.29
CA LEU A 263 11.32 2.86 -14.14
C LEU A 263 11.14 4.38 -14.05
N ALA A 264 11.09 5.05 -15.19
CA ALA A 264 10.80 6.48 -15.28
C ALA A 264 9.30 6.79 -15.19
N TRP A 265 8.42 5.79 -15.21
CA TRP A 265 6.98 6.02 -15.14
C TRP A 265 6.62 6.66 -13.80
N ARG A 266 5.88 7.77 -13.86
CA ARG A 266 5.47 8.58 -12.68
C ARG A 266 3.96 8.54 -12.43
N GLY A 267 3.25 7.60 -13.03
CA GLY A 267 1.83 7.80 -13.27
C GLY A 267 1.63 8.65 -14.52
N SER A 268 0.78 8.22 -15.45
CA SER A 268 0.18 9.21 -16.32
C SER A 268 -0.87 9.98 -15.51
N PRO A 269 -1.01 11.30 -15.66
CA PRO A 269 -2.18 12.05 -15.17
C PRO A 269 -3.53 11.46 -15.63
N MET A 270 -3.48 10.52 -16.58
CA MET A 270 -4.58 9.76 -17.16
C MET A 270 -5.45 8.99 -16.16
N GLU A 271 -5.01 8.72 -14.92
CA GLU A 271 -5.94 8.25 -13.89
C GLU A 271 -7.04 9.31 -13.63
N PHE A 272 -6.75 10.61 -13.72
CA PHE A 272 -7.79 11.64 -13.62
C PHE A 272 -8.65 11.76 -14.87
N ALA A 273 -8.07 11.57 -16.07
CA ALA A 273 -8.80 11.70 -17.32
C ALA A 273 -9.96 10.71 -17.42
N ASP A 274 -9.78 9.48 -16.94
CA ASP A 274 -10.84 8.47 -16.88
C ASP A 274 -12.01 8.88 -15.96
N TYR A 275 -11.74 9.56 -14.85
CA TYR A 275 -12.79 9.97 -13.92
C TYR A 275 -13.47 11.28 -14.32
N THR A 276 -12.89 12.11 -15.21
CA THR A 276 -13.52 13.37 -15.63
C THR A 276 -14.93 13.18 -16.18
N GLY A 277 -15.16 12.10 -16.93
CA GLY A 277 -16.50 11.71 -17.40
C GLY A 277 -17.47 11.32 -16.28
N LEU A 278 -16.95 10.90 -15.12
CA LEU A 278 -17.73 10.54 -13.92
C LEU A 278 -18.04 11.75 -13.02
N ARG A 279 -17.33 12.88 -13.19
CA ARG A 279 -17.55 14.10 -12.42
C ARG A 279 -18.97 14.65 -12.62
N ALA A 280 -19.38 14.83 -13.88
CA ALA A 280 -20.67 15.44 -14.18
C ALA A 280 -21.86 14.59 -13.66
N PRO A 281 -21.92 13.27 -13.89
CA PRO A 281 -22.95 12.41 -13.28
C PRO A 281 -22.94 12.42 -11.75
N ALA A 282 -21.76 12.34 -11.12
CA ALA A 282 -21.64 12.36 -9.67
C ALA A 282 -22.16 13.69 -9.06
N LEU A 283 -21.95 14.80 -9.78
CA LEU A 283 -22.37 16.12 -9.32
C LEU A 283 -23.80 16.49 -9.73
N ALA A 284 -24.38 15.86 -10.74
CA ALA A 284 -25.74 16.14 -11.21
C ALA A 284 -26.83 15.75 -10.21
N ASN A 285 -26.60 14.71 -9.41
CA ASN A 285 -27.59 14.20 -8.47
C ASN A 285 -27.65 15.00 -7.17
N THR A 286 -28.81 15.01 -6.52
CA THR A 286 -28.96 15.46 -5.13
C THR A 286 -28.43 14.37 -4.20
N TRP A 287 -27.51 14.75 -3.31
CA TRP A 287 -26.95 13.83 -2.33
C TRP A 287 -27.82 13.81 -1.07
N VAL A 288 -27.85 12.67 -0.39
CA VAL A 288 -28.60 12.49 0.86
C VAL A 288 -27.63 12.57 2.03
N ALA A 289 -27.87 13.54 2.92
CA ALA A 289 -27.24 13.63 4.23
C ALA A 289 -28.12 12.97 5.29
N ASP A 290 -27.52 12.18 6.19
CA ASP A 290 -28.15 11.70 7.41
C ASP A 290 -28.10 12.76 8.52
N GLU A 291 -28.65 12.45 9.68
CA GLU A 291 -28.83 13.40 10.78
C GLU A 291 -27.51 13.97 11.30
N SER A 292 -26.47 13.14 11.45
CA SER A 292 -25.16 13.61 11.92
C SER A 292 -24.47 14.53 10.91
N VAL A 293 -24.58 14.22 9.61
CA VAL A 293 -24.07 15.11 8.55
C VAL A 293 -24.83 16.43 8.52
N ARG A 294 -26.17 16.41 8.64
CA ARG A 294 -27.00 17.63 8.69
C ARG A 294 -26.64 18.51 9.88
N PHE A 295 -26.42 17.91 11.05
CA PHE A 295 -25.97 18.65 12.23
C PHE A 295 -24.64 19.37 11.97
N VAL A 296 -23.65 18.70 11.37
CA VAL A 296 -22.37 19.32 11.01
C VAL A 296 -22.54 20.42 9.97
N PHE A 297 -23.45 20.26 9.02
CA PHE A 297 -23.78 21.29 8.03
C PHE A 297 -24.41 22.53 8.66
N ASP A 298 -25.38 22.35 9.56
CA ASP A 298 -26.00 23.44 10.29
C ASP A 298 -24.96 24.19 11.13
N LEU A 299 -24.05 23.46 11.78
CA LEU A 299 -22.96 24.03 12.56
C LEU A 299 -21.95 24.80 11.68
N LEU A 300 -21.61 24.26 10.51
CA LEU A 300 -20.74 24.91 9.53
C LEU A 300 -21.36 26.24 9.07
N LEU A 301 -22.62 26.22 8.61
CA LEU A 301 -23.35 27.41 8.15
C LEU A 301 -23.51 28.45 9.27
N SER A 302 -23.88 28.02 10.47
CA SER A 302 -24.01 28.88 11.64
C SER A 302 -22.69 29.59 11.97
N THR A 303 -21.58 28.86 11.90
CA THR A 303 -20.25 29.40 12.21
C THR A 303 -19.75 30.35 11.14
N GLN A 304 -19.98 30.04 9.86
CA GLN A 304 -19.67 30.94 8.74
C GLN A 304 -20.48 32.23 8.80
N ALA A 305 -21.74 32.15 9.25
CA ALA A 305 -22.59 33.32 9.48
C ALA A 305 -22.21 34.12 10.75
N GLY A 306 -21.28 33.63 11.57
CA GLY A 306 -20.88 34.27 12.83
C GLY A 306 -21.87 34.10 13.98
N ASN A 307 -22.83 33.18 13.85
CA ASN A 307 -23.81 32.88 14.89
C ASN A 307 -23.26 31.98 16.00
N THR A 308 -22.20 31.22 15.71
CA THR A 308 -21.50 30.32 16.63
C THR A 308 -20.00 30.60 16.61
N ASN A 309 -19.27 30.10 17.62
CA ASN A 309 -17.83 30.33 17.69
C ASN A 309 -17.12 29.54 16.60
N GLY A 310 -16.08 30.14 16.01
CA GLY A 310 -15.21 29.47 15.06
C GLY A 310 -14.71 28.12 15.56
N SER A 311 -14.58 27.96 16.88
CA SER A 311 -14.09 26.79 17.59
C SER A 311 -15.08 25.65 17.80
N ASP A 312 -16.35 25.83 17.46
CA ASP A 312 -17.36 24.80 17.64
C ASP A 312 -17.22 23.68 16.60
N LEU A 313 -16.58 23.95 15.45
CA LEU A 313 -16.30 22.97 14.39
C LEU A 313 -14.84 23.05 13.92
N ARG A 314 -14.21 21.88 13.74
CA ARG A 314 -12.84 21.70 13.27
C ARG A 314 -12.74 20.60 12.22
N PHE A 315 -11.83 20.75 11.27
CA PHE A 315 -11.46 19.72 10.31
C PHE A 315 -10.06 19.23 10.66
N LEU A 316 -9.91 17.92 10.84
CA LEU A 316 -8.68 17.32 11.36
C LEU A 316 -8.16 16.25 10.41
N ASP A 317 -6.86 16.30 10.18
CA ASP A 317 -6.11 15.18 9.62
C ASP A 317 -4.76 15.01 10.33
N LEU A 318 -4.22 13.80 10.29
CA LEU A 318 -2.97 13.42 10.94
C LEU A 318 -2.11 12.59 9.99
N GLU A 319 -0.80 12.84 10.00
CA GLU A 319 0.17 11.85 9.53
C GLU A 319 0.65 11.04 10.73
N PHE A 320 0.21 9.79 10.83
CA PHE A 320 0.52 8.94 11.99
C PHE A 320 0.71 7.48 11.59
N ASN A 321 1.40 6.72 12.43
CA ASN A 321 1.51 5.28 12.28
C ASN A 321 0.33 4.63 13.04
N PRO A 322 -0.60 3.94 12.35
CA PRO A 322 -1.79 3.36 13.00
C PRO A 322 -1.47 2.23 13.98
N ARG A 323 -0.27 1.62 13.87
CA ARG A 323 0.20 0.54 14.75
C ARG A 323 0.82 1.07 16.04
N THR A 324 1.73 2.04 15.91
CA THR A 324 2.40 2.63 17.08
C THR A 324 1.59 3.76 17.69
N LYS A 325 0.54 4.22 17.00
CA LYS A 325 -0.24 5.44 17.32
C LYS A 325 0.61 6.70 17.37
N ARG A 326 1.86 6.66 16.89
CA ARG A 326 2.75 7.81 16.87
C ARG A 326 2.28 8.76 15.78
N ILE A 327 1.95 9.98 16.19
CA ILE A 327 1.60 11.10 15.33
C ILE A 327 2.89 11.80 14.93
N PHE A 328 3.07 12.12 13.66
CA PHE A 328 4.24 12.84 13.13
C PHE A 328 3.88 14.26 12.74
N GLU A 329 2.66 14.47 12.27
CA GLU A 329 2.15 15.76 11.82
C GLU A 329 0.67 15.90 12.18
N ILE A 330 0.26 17.13 12.52
CA ILE A 330 -1.11 17.51 12.83
C ILE A 330 -1.50 18.63 11.88
N GLY A 331 -2.61 18.45 11.20
CA GLY A 331 -3.24 19.45 10.36
C GLY A 331 -4.65 19.74 10.83
N MET A 332 -4.97 21.01 11.00
CA MET A 332 -6.31 21.41 11.41
C MET A 332 -6.71 22.74 10.81
N CYS A 333 -7.97 22.86 10.39
CA CYS A 333 -8.58 24.14 10.05
C CYS A 333 -9.95 24.31 10.70
N ASP A 334 -10.42 25.55 10.77
CA ASP A 334 -11.71 25.91 11.33
C ASP A 334 -12.86 25.83 10.31
N ALA A 335 -14.06 26.22 10.74
CA ALA A 335 -15.25 26.28 9.89
C ALA A 335 -15.22 27.37 8.79
N LYS A 336 -14.18 28.21 8.75
CA LYS A 336 -13.92 29.16 7.66
C LYS A 336 -12.84 28.65 6.71
N GLY A 337 -12.26 27.49 7.00
CA GLY A 337 -11.11 26.94 6.28
C GLY A 337 -9.80 27.63 6.62
N ASP A 338 -9.75 28.44 7.70
CA ASP A 338 -8.51 29.05 8.16
C ASP A 338 -7.68 27.99 8.90
N LEU A 339 -6.40 27.90 8.54
CA LEU A 339 -5.48 26.93 9.12
C LEU A 339 -5.20 27.28 10.58
N THR A 340 -5.55 26.38 11.50
CA THR A 340 -5.40 26.58 12.93
C THR A 340 -4.21 25.82 13.52
N LEU A 341 -3.85 24.66 12.96
CA LEU A 341 -2.65 23.89 13.30
C LEU A 341 -2.00 23.32 12.03
N ASP A 342 -0.68 23.44 11.93
CA ASP A 342 0.15 22.82 10.88
C ASP A 342 1.56 22.57 11.42
N TYR A 343 1.69 21.46 12.15
CA TYR A 343 2.84 21.22 13.00
C TYR A 343 3.27 19.77 13.03
N ARG A 344 4.59 19.56 13.16
CA ARG A 344 5.14 18.28 13.55
C ARG A 344 5.11 18.10 15.06
N THR A 345 4.93 16.87 15.51
CA THR A 345 4.90 16.57 16.94
C THR A 345 6.31 16.42 17.53
N ARG A 346 6.44 16.70 18.82
CA ARG A 346 7.62 16.44 19.64
C ARG A 346 7.17 15.73 20.92
N TYR A 347 7.47 14.44 20.99
CA TYR A 347 7.18 13.63 22.15
C TYR A 347 8.14 13.92 23.30
N GLN A 348 7.64 13.80 24.53
CA GLN A 348 8.51 13.67 25.70
C GLN A 348 9.31 12.36 25.63
N PRO A 349 10.56 12.32 26.14
CA PRO A 349 11.38 11.12 26.12
C PRO A 349 10.71 9.89 26.73
N GLU A 350 9.98 10.07 27.82
CA GLU A 350 9.29 9.01 28.56
C GLU A 350 8.14 8.42 27.75
N THR A 351 7.28 9.28 27.18
CA THR A 351 6.19 8.86 26.29
C THR A 351 6.74 8.16 25.06
N LEU A 352 7.78 8.72 24.44
CA LEU A 352 8.43 8.08 23.31
C LEU A 352 9.04 6.72 23.67
N ALA A 353 9.60 6.57 24.87
CA ALA A 353 10.12 5.30 25.37
C ALA A 353 9.01 4.26 25.54
N ILE A 354 7.82 4.66 26.06
CA ILE A 354 6.65 3.79 26.18
C ILE A 354 6.17 3.35 24.79
N ILE A 355 6.00 4.29 23.86
CA ILE A 355 5.56 3.96 22.49
C ILE A 355 6.63 3.07 21.80
N ASN A 356 7.90 3.24 22.12
CA ASN A 356 9.00 2.42 21.61
C ASN A 356 9.12 1.05 22.29
N HIS A 357 8.54 0.86 23.47
CA HIS A 357 8.64 -0.37 24.22
C HIS A 357 7.89 -1.51 23.50
N GLY A 358 8.56 -2.63 23.25
CA GLY A 358 7.97 -3.78 22.56
C GLY A 358 7.80 -3.63 21.04
N ARG A 359 8.41 -2.62 20.41
CA ARG A 359 8.32 -2.46 18.94
C ARG A 359 9.08 -3.55 18.19
N ASP A 360 8.43 -4.08 17.17
CA ASP A 360 9.10 -4.89 16.14
C ASP A 360 9.86 -4.01 15.13
N THR A 361 10.70 -4.64 14.31
CA THR A 361 11.46 -3.95 13.26
C THR A 361 10.58 -3.30 12.18
N LYS A 362 9.35 -3.81 11.98
CA LYS A 362 8.40 -3.29 10.97
C LYS A 362 7.81 -1.94 11.39
N ASN A 363 7.45 -1.81 12.67
CA ASN A 363 6.95 -0.57 13.27
C ASN A 363 8.00 0.53 13.13
N THR A 364 9.28 0.20 13.33
CA THR A 364 10.40 1.12 13.15
C THR A 364 10.56 1.56 11.70
N TYR A 365 10.43 0.66 10.72
CA TYR A 365 10.51 1.04 9.29
C TYR A 365 9.38 1.98 8.87
N MET A 366 8.13 1.68 9.27
CA MET A 366 6.98 2.53 8.95
C MET A 366 7.10 3.91 9.58
N ASP A 367 7.49 3.97 10.86
CA ASP A 367 7.79 5.23 11.54
C ASP A 367 8.85 6.05 10.77
N HIS A 368 9.92 5.41 10.32
CA HIS A 368 10.96 6.09 9.54
C HIS A 368 10.47 6.57 8.17
N ALA A 369 9.58 5.84 7.51
CA ALA A 369 9.01 6.24 6.24
C ALA A 369 8.11 7.48 6.41
N ILE A 370 7.22 7.48 7.41
CA ILE A 370 6.34 8.61 7.71
C ILE A 370 7.16 9.82 8.17
N ASP A 371 8.10 9.64 9.11
CA ASP A 371 9.00 10.70 9.57
C ASP A 371 9.80 11.31 8.41
N ARG A 372 10.30 10.48 7.49
CA ARG A 372 11.00 10.97 6.29
C ARG A 372 10.08 11.77 5.38
N SER A 373 8.84 11.31 5.16
CA SER A 373 7.86 12.01 4.34
C SER A 373 7.51 13.37 4.95
N THR A 374 7.07 13.37 6.20
CA THR A 374 6.69 14.57 6.97
C THR A 374 7.84 15.55 7.16
N LYS A 375 9.10 15.08 7.14
CA LYS A 375 10.28 15.97 7.12
C LYS A 375 10.39 16.82 5.86
N GLY A 376 9.85 16.36 4.75
CA GLY A 376 9.76 17.13 3.51
C GLY A 376 8.63 18.16 3.48
N HIS A 377 7.69 18.10 4.44
CA HIS A 377 6.58 19.06 4.50
C HIS A 377 7.05 20.36 5.17
N HIS A 378 6.58 21.47 4.62
CA HIS A 378 6.81 22.78 5.21
C HIS A 378 5.67 23.07 6.20
N CYS A 379 5.86 22.73 7.46
CA CYS A 379 4.98 23.11 8.55
C CYS A 379 5.26 24.54 9.01
N VAL A 380 4.22 25.30 9.38
CA VAL A 380 4.34 26.71 9.83
C VAL A 380 5.25 26.84 11.06
N ASP A 381 5.14 25.94 12.04
CA ASP A 381 6.08 25.85 13.16
C ASP A 381 6.82 24.51 13.18
N SER A 382 8.10 24.57 13.54
CA SER A 382 9.03 23.45 13.32
C SER A 382 8.59 22.15 14.02
N ARG A 383 8.22 22.22 15.31
CA ARG A 383 7.68 21.13 16.14
C ARG A 383 6.95 21.64 17.38
N MET A 384 5.91 20.94 17.86
CA MET A 384 5.19 21.23 19.11
C MET A 384 5.10 19.99 20.02
N SER A 385 5.22 20.19 21.34
CA SER A 385 4.89 19.15 22.34
C SER A 385 3.39 19.05 22.58
N ALA A 386 2.93 17.98 23.25
CA ALA A 386 1.51 17.84 23.59
C ALA A 386 0.97 19.03 24.38
N ARG A 387 1.73 19.52 25.37
CA ARG A 387 1.40 20.75 26.12
C ARG A 387 1.14 21.95 25.22
N GLN A 388 2.05 22.20 24.26
CA GLN A 388 1.94 23.34 23.35
C GLN A 388 0.74 23.19 22.42
N VAL A 389 0.46 21.98 21.94
CA VAL A 389 -0.75 21.69 21.14
C VAL A 389 -2.00 21.90 21.98
N ALA A 390 -2.04 21.40 23.21
CA ALA A 390 -3.17 21.55 24.12
C ALA A 390 -3.45 23.03 24.47
N ASP A 391 -2.41 23.79 24.82
CA ASP A 391 -2.52 25.22 25.10
C ASP A 391 -3.03 25.97 23.86
N ARG A 392 -2.53 25.65 22.66
CA ARG A 392 -2.99 26.24 21.41
C ARG A 392 -4.45 25.93 21.10
N LEU A 393 -4.88 24.68 21.33
CA LEU A 393 -6.27 24.26 21.16
C LEU A 393 -7.20 25.03 22.11
N ARG A 394 -6.81 25.15 23.39
CA ARG A 394 -7.56 25.93 24.40
C ARG A 394 -7.63 27.41 24.05
N GLU A 395 -6.52 28.02 23.63
CA GLU A 395 -6.47 29.41 23.14
C GLU A 395 -7.42 29.65 21.97
N GLN A 396 -7.55 28.66 21.09
CA GLN A 396 -8.46 28.69 19.95
C GLN A 396 -9.91 28.33 20.32
N GLY A 397 -10.23 28.17 21.61
CA GLY A 397 -11.57 27.84 22.10
C GLY A 397 -12.01 26.41 21.83
N VAL A 398 -11.10 25.51 21.46
CA VAL A 398 -11.41 24.07 21.34
C VAL A 398 -11.66 23.50 22.73
N SER A 399 -12.70 22.68 22.84
CA SER A 399 -13.13 22.10 24.11
C SER A 399 -13.74 20.71 23.90
N PRO A 400 -14.08 19.96 24.97
CA PRO A 400 -14.85 18.72 24.86
C PRO A 400 -16.24 18.85 24.22
N ARG A 401 -16.69 20.07 23.87
CA ARG A 401 -17.93 20.33 23.13
C ARG A 401 -17.71 20.55 21.63
N THR A 402 -16.47 20.79 21.19
CA THR A 402 -16.14 21.00 19.78
C THR A 402 -16.48 19.75 18.96
N TRP A 403 -16.94 19.92 17.73
CA TRP A 403 -17.12 18.86 16.75
C TRP A 403 -15.95 18.80 15.77
N PHE A 404 -15.60 17.58 15.37
CA PHE A 404 -14.54 17.30 14.41
C PHE A 404 -15.08 16.63 13.15
N VAL A 405 -14.49 16.95 12.01
CA VAL A 405 -14.72 16.27 10.73
C VAL A 405 -13.39 15.74 10.22
N THR A 406 -13.36 14.48 9.81
CA THR A 406 -12.13 13.81 9.33
C THR A 406 -12.39 13.07 8.03
N TRP A 407 -11.39 13.00 7.14
CA TRP A 407 -11.45 12.18 5.92
C TRP A 407 -10.99 10.74 6.20
N HIS A 408 -11.74 10.03 7.04
CA HIS A 408 -11.40 8.65 7.38
C HIS A 408 -12.66 7.75 7.40
N HIS A 409 -12.45 6.43 7.52
CA HIS A 409 -13.53 5.45 7.70
C HIS A 409 -14.03 5.37 9.15
N THR A 410 -13.28 5.93 10.08
CA THR A 410 -13.48 5.85 11.52
C THR A 410 -13.05 7.16 12.17
N THR A 411 -13.23 7.30 13.48
CA THR A 411 -12.82 8.45 14.29
C THR A 411 -11.32 8.46 14.62
N LEU A 412 -10.53 7.54 14.03
CA LEU A 412 -9.15 7.24 14.43
C LEU A 412 -8.21 8.45 14.49
N ASN A 413 -8.39 9.45 13.62
CA ASN A 413 -7.60 10.68 13.69
C ASN A 413 -7.84 11.43 15.02
N LEU A 414 -9.10 11.57 15.44
CA LEU A 414 -9.42 12.23 16.71
C LEU A 414 -8.95 11.38 17.90
N SER A 415 -9.24 10.08 17.89
CA SER A 415 -8.87 9.16 18.98
C SER A 415 -7.37 9.15 19.18
N ALA A 416 -6.58 9.05 18.10
CA ALA A 416 -5.12 9.07 18.18
C ALA A 416 -4.58 10.39 18.74
N LEU A 417 -5.13 11.54 18.31
CA LEU A 417 -4.73 12.84 18.83
C LEU A 417 -5.02 12.96 20.33
N ARG A 418 -6.22 12.55 20.76
CA ARG A 418 -6.65 12.56 22.16
C ARG A 418 -5.79 11.65 23.02
N GLU A 419 -5.59 10.39 22.61
CA GLU A 419 -4.74 9.42 23.30
C GLU A 419 -3.30 9.95 23.48
N TRP A 420 -2.74 10.59 22.45
CA TRP A 420 -1.41 11.18 22.58
C TRP A 420 -1.38 12.33 23.61
N LEU A 421 -2.33 13.26 23.56
CA LEU A 421 -2.40 14.37 24.53
C LEU A 421 -2.55 13.85 25.97
N GLU A 422 -3.47 12.91 26.19
CA GLU A 422 -3.70 12.29 27.50
C GLU A 422 -2.46 11.52 28.00
N SER A 423 -1.73 10.83 27.10
CA SER A 423 -0.49 10.12 27.45
C SER A 423 0.65 11.05 27.89
N GLU A 424 0.59 12.34 27.55
CA GLU A 424 1.52 13.37 28.00
C GLU A 424 0.93 14.25 29.11
N GLY A 425 -0.19 13.84 29.72
CA GLY A 425 -0.82 14.50 30.86
C GLY A 425 -1.79 15.64 30.52
N GLU A 426 -2.10 15.84 29.23
CA GLU A 426 -3.03 16.86 28.77
C GLU A 426 -4.45 16.28 28.59
N PHE A 427 -5.18 16.18 29.70
CA PHE A 427 -6.55 15.67 29.74
C PHE A 427 -7.60 16.73 29.39
N ASP A 428 -8.79 16.26 29.02
CA ASP A 428 -10.00 17.07 28.78
C ASP A 428 -9.83 18.21 27.75
N VAL A 429 -8.87 18.06 26.83
CA VAL A 429 -8.63 19.03 25.74
C VAL A 429 -9.59 18.82 24.57
N LEU A 430 -9.76 17.54 24.20
CA LEU A 430 -10.52 17.11 23.03
C LEU A 430 -11.79 16.38 23.45
N PRO A 431 -12.84 16.38 22.60
CA PRO A 431 -14.06 15.64 22.87
C PRO A 431 -13.82 14.12 22.72
N ASP A 432 -14.81 13.35 23.15
CA ASP A 432 -14.92 11.94 22.80
C ASP A 432 -15.16 11.72 21.29
N ASP A 433 -15.05 10.47 20.86
CA ASP A 433 -15.23 10.05 19.46
C ASP A 433 -16.66 10.29 18.93
N GLY A 434 -17.65 10.40 19.82
CA GLY A 434 -19.03 10.69 19.47
C GLY A 434 -19.23 12.08 18.86
N ARG A 435 -18.25 12.99 19.03
CA ARG A 435 -18.22 14.31 18.38
C ARG A 435 -17.30 14.38 17.16
N CYS A 436 -17.01 13.24 16.53
CA CYS A 436 -16.26 13.17 15.29
C CYS A 436 -17.08 12.57 14.16
N LEU A 437 -17.21 13.29 13.04
CA LEU A 437 -17.84 12.81 11.82
C LEU A 437 -16.79 12.31 10.80
N PRO A 438 -16.65 10.99 10.61
CA PRO A 438 -15.83 10.43 9.53
C PRO A 438 -16.54 10.57 8.17
N ILE A 439 -16.39 11.73 7.52
CA ILE A 439 -17.25 12.16 6.40
C ILE A 439 -17.12 11.29 5.14
N MET A 440 -15.97 10.61 4.95
CA MET A 440 -15.69 9.83 3.75
C MET A 440 -16.76 8.76 3.46
N HIS A 441 -17.31 8.10 4.50
CA HIS A 441 -18.34 7.09 4.31
C HIS A 441 -19.64 7.67 3.72
N HIS A 442 -20.04 8.84 4.19
CA HIS A 442 -21.27 9.50 3.77
C HIS A 442 -21.16 9.97 2.31
N ILE A 443 -20.00 10.53 1.93
CA ILE A 443 -19.72 10.90 0.55
C ILE A 443 -19.67 9.67 -0.35
N ARG A 444 -18.98 8.60 0.07
CA ARG A 444 -18.86 7.36 -0.71
C ARG A 444 -20.22 6.73 -1.02
N ARG A 445 -21.19 6.77 -0.09
CA ARG A 445 -22.56 6.27 -0.34
C ARG A 445 -23.23 7.01 -1.50
N ASN A 446 -23.09 8.32 -1.56
CA ASN A 446 -23.67 9.14 -2.63
C ASN A 446 -22.96 8.94 -3.98
N LEU A 447 -21.65 8.68 -3.97
CA LEU A 447 -20.89 8.36 -5.19
C LEU A 447 -21.28 6.99 -5.81
N LYS A 448 -21.76 6.03 -5.00
CA LYS A 448 -22.18 4.71 -5.49
C LYS A 448 -23.49 4.73 -6.29
N VAL A 449 -24.30 5.78 -6.13
CA VAL A 449 -25.59 5.93 -6.85
C VAL A 449 -25.38 6.36 -8.30
N ALA A 450 -24.17 6.79 -8.66
CA ALA A 450 -23.77 7.11 -10.03
C ALA A 450 -22.62 6.19 -10.49
N PRO A 451 -22.87 4.88 -10.68
CA PRO A 451 -21.87 4.03 -11.32
C PRO A 451 -21.59 4.59 -12.73
N GLY A 452 -20.33 4.57 -13.13
CA GLY A 452 -19.99 4.84 -14.52
C GLY A 452 -20.64 3.83 -15.46
N ASP A 453 -20.61 4.12 -16.76
CA ASP A 453 -21.12 3.21 -17.81
C ASP A 453 -20.44 1.82 -17.75
N ASP A 454 -19.26 1.72 -17.14
CA ASP A 454 -18.50 0.49 -16.94
C ASP A 454 -18.71 -0.17 -15.56
N GLY A 455 -19.68 0.31 -14.78
CA GLY A 455 -19.98 -0.17 -13.42
C GLY A 455 -18.96 0.26 -12.37
N ARG A 456 -17.94 1.07 -12.71
CA ARG A 456 -16.96 1.53 -11.73
C ARG A 456 -17.54 2.64 -10.86
N THR A 457 -17.11 2.64 -9.60
CA THR A 457 -17.43 3.72 -8.66
C THR A 457 -16.27 4.68 -8.56
N VAL A 458 -16.57 5.96 -8.38
CA VAL A 458 -15.55 6.99 -8.15
C VAL A 458 -14.83 6.68 -6.83
N PRO A 459 -13.49 6.54 -6.82
CA PRO A 459 -12.75 6.33 -5.58
C PRO A 459 -12.93 7.51 -4.63
N ALA A 460 -13.26 7.23 -3.37
CA ALA A 460 -13.36 8.24 -2.32
C ALA A 460 -12.00 8.59 -1.68
N ALA A 461 -10.89 8.14 -2.28
CA ALA A 461 -9.57 8.55 -1.84
C ALA A 461 -9.41 10.06 -2.08
N LEU A 462 -8.92 10.80 -1.07
CA LEU A 462 -8.83 12.26 -1.13
C LEU A 462 -7.97 12.74 -2.30
N SER A 463 -6.87 12.03 -2.58
CA SER A 463 -5.97 12.26 -3.71
C SER A 463 -6.63 12.11 -5.08
N VAL A 464 -7.75 11.41 -5.18
CA VAL A 464 -8.51 11.19 -6.42
C VAL A 464 -9.72 12.12 -6.47
N LEU A 465 -10.56 12.07 -5.44
CA LEU A 465 -11.83 12.78 -5.42
C LEU A 465 -11.65 14.30 -5.38
N PHE A 466 -10.69 14.80 -4.61
CA PHE A 466 -10.46 16.24 -4.48
C PHE A 466 -10.16 16.90 -5.82
N PRO A 467 -9.09 16.55 -6.56
CA PRO A 467 -8.82 17.16 -7.87
C PRO A 467 -9.87 16.81 -8.93
N LEU A 468 -10.64 15.72 -8.76
CA LEU A 468 -11.76 15.43 -9.65
C LEU A 468 -12.87 16.47 -9.48
N VAL A 469 -13.23 16.82 -8.24
CA VAL A 469 -14.32 17.73 -7.90
C VAL A 469 -13.86 19.20 -8.01
N MET A 470 -12.72 19.51 -7.41
CA MET A 470 -12.15 20.86 -7.26
C MET A 470 -11.24 21.25 -8.44
N GLY A 471 -10.97 20.33 -9.36
CA GLY A 471 -10.08 20.55 -10.49
C GLY A 471 -8.61 20.33 -10.14
N SER A 472 -7.83 19.85 -11.12
CA SER A 472 -6.39 19.56 -10.94
C SER A 472 -5.52 20.81 -10.80
N GLN A 473 -6.06 21.99 -11.12
CA GLN A 473 -5.38 23.29 -10.99
C GLN A 473 -5.58 23.91 -9.61
N HIS A 474 -6.42 23.32 -8.75
CA HIS A 474 -6.57 23.76 -7.38
C HIS A 474 -5.23 23.64 -6.65
N GLU A 475 -4.85 24.64 -5.85
CA GLU A 475 -3.49 24.69 -5.27
C GLU A 475 -3.21 23.59 -4.23
N LEU A 476 -4.29 23.04 -3.66
CA LEU A 476 -4.21 21.89 -2.77
C LEU A 476 -4.06 20.57 -3.54
N ALA A 477 -4.34 20.51 -4.85
CA ALA A 477 -4.24 19.27 -5.63
C ALA A 477 -2.79 18.76 -5.71
N GLY A 478 -2.60 17.44 -5.68
CA GLY A 478 -1.27 16.80 -5.78
C GLY A 478 -0.40 16.86 -4.52
N ARG A 479 -0.75 17.68 -3.53
CA ARG A 479 -0.08 17.77 -2.21
C ARG A 479 -0.67 16.78 -1.19
N ASN A 480 -0.67 15.49 -1.54
CA ASN A 480 -1.21 14.42 -0.68
C ASN A 480 -0.26 14.12 0.49
N HIS A 481 -0.81 13.51 1.55
CA HIS A 481 -0.06 13.08 2.74
C HIS A 481 0.53 14.24 3.53
N HIS A 482 -0.12 15.39 3.52
CA HIS A 482 0.28 16.56 4.31
C HIS A 482 -0.93 16.96 5.12
N ALA A 483 -0.87 16.70 6.42
CA ALA A 483 -2.04 16.74 7.29
C ALA A 483 -2.81 18.07 7.17
N ALA A 484 -2.12 19.21 7.15
CA ALA A 484 -2.76 20.52 7.00
C ALA A 484 -3.51 20.68 5.66
N VAL A 485 -2.89 20.21 4.57
CA VAL A 485 -3.49 20.23 3.24
C VAL A 485 -4.71 19.30 3.18
N ASP A 486 -4.59 18.11 3.75
CA ASP A 486 -5.65 17.11 3.74
C ASP A 486 -6.83 17.51 4.65
N ALA A 487 -6.58 18.21 5.76
CA ALA A 487 -7.63 18.88 6.55
C ALA A 487 -8.38 19.94 5.73
N HIS A 488 -7.68 20.82 4.99
CA HIS A 488 -8.32 21.81 4.12
C HIS A 488 -9.10 21.17 2.96
N ARG A 489 -8.59 20.09 2.38
CA ARG A 489 -9.31 19.35 1.35
C ARG A 489 -10.59 18.71 1.90
N THR A 490 -10.54 18.22 3.15
CA THR A 490 -11.71 17.71 3.87
C THR A 490 -12.76 18.81 4.06
N TYR A 491 -12.34 20.01 4.47
CA TYR A 491 -13.21 21.20 4.56
C TYR A 491 -13.93 21.47 3.23
N HIS A 492 -13.19 21.63 2.13
CA HIS A 492 -13.81 21.95 0.84
C HIS A 492 -14.72 20.83 0.30
N LEU A 493 -14.37 19.56 0.50
CA LEU A 493 -15.26 18.47 0.11
C LEU A 493 -16.52 18.40 0.98
N THR A 494 -16.45 18.88 2.22
CA THR A 494 -17.62 19.06 3.08
C THR A 494 -18.53 20.17 2.55
N GLU A 495 -17.96 21.30 2.10
CA GLU A 495 -18.73 22.36 1.43
C GLU A 495 -19.38 21.87 0.13
N VAL A 496 -18.66 21.10 -0.67
CA VAL A 496 -19.23 20.46 -1.86
C VAL A 496 -20.39 19.55 -1.48
N TYR A 497 -20.23 18.72 -0.44
CA TYR A 497 -21.29 17.82 -0.01
C TYR A 497 -22.53 18.62 0.45
N LEU A 498 -22.34 19.67 1.25
CA LEU A 498 -23.42 20.58 1.64
C LEU A 498 -24.17 21.13 0.43
N MET A 499 -23.46 21.60 -0.59
CA MET A 499 -24.06 22.10 -1.83
C MET A 499 -24.77 21.01 -2.63
N GLN A 500 -24.22 19.80 -2.65
CA GLN A 500 -24.78 18.66 -3.34
C GLN A 500 -26.06 18.13 -2.70
N CYS A 501 -26.27 18.36 -1.40
CA CYS A 501 -27.54 18.07 -0.72
C CYS A 501 -28.69 19.00 -1.14
N ARG A 502 -28.41 20.12 -1.82
CA ARG A 502 -29.45 20.95 -2.44
C ARG A 502 -29.91 20.32 -3.76
N ARG A 503 -31.17 20.56 -4.12
CA ARG A 503 -31.65 20.20 -5.47
C ARG A 503 -30.85 20.98 -6.51
N PRO A 504 -30.58 20.43 -7.71
CA PRO A 504 -29.80 21.13 -8.73
C PRO A 504 -30.32 22.54 -9.04
N ALA A 505 -31.64 22.74 -9.05
CA ALA A 505 -32.28 24.03 -9.27
C ALA A 505 -32.12 25.04 -8.12
N ASP A 506 -31.74 24.60 -6.92
CA ASP A 506 -31.53 25.45 -5.74
C ASP A 506 -30.04 25.78 -5.51
N ARG A 507 -29.14 25.32 -6.39
CA ARG A 507 -27.71 25.61 -6.31
C ARG A 507 -27.42 26.95 -7.00
N PRO A 508 -26.64 27.87 -6.40
CA PRO A 508 -26.26 29.11 -7.06
C PRO A 508 -25.52 28.85 -8.38
N ASP A 509 -25.75 29.70 -9.38
CA ASP A 509 -24.98 29.64 -10.62
C ASP A 509 -23.48 29.84 -10.31
N GLY A 510 -22.63 29.01 -10.92
CA GLY A 510 -21.19 29.08 -10.72
C GLY A 510 -20.69 28.63 -9.33
N TRP A 511 -21.53 27.97 -8.51
CA TRP A 511 -21.15 27.58 -7.14
C TRP A 511 -19.88 26.72 -7.08
N LEU A 512 -19.67 25.87 -8.07
CA LEU A 512 -18.49 25.00 -8.09
C LEU A 512 -17.26 25.81 -8.47
N GLU A 513 -17.36 26.70 -9.46
CA GLU A 513 -16.31 27.62 -9.86
C GLU A 513 -15.90 28.53 -8.70
N SER A 514 -16.85 29.00 -7.88
CA SER A 514 -16.54 29.80 -6.69
C SER A 514 -15.78 29.00 -5.62
N LEU A 515 -16.10 27.72 -5.44
CA LEU A 515 -15.35 26.84 -4.54
C LEU A 515 -13.96 26.48 -5.10
N GLN A 516 -13.83 26.38 -6.43
CA GLN A 516 -12.56 26.07 -7.10
C GLN A 516 -11.59 27.26 -7.15
N LYS A 517 -12.14 28.47 -7.10
CA LYS A 517 -11.40 29.74 -7.14
C LYS A 517 -11.88 30.61 -5.98
N PRO A 518 -11.56 30.25 -4.73
CA PRO A 518 -12.00 31.06 -3.60
C PRO A 518 -11.51 32.50 -3.77
N GLU A 519 -12.45 33.42 -4.03
CA GLU A 519 -12.17 34.85 -4.11
C GLU A 519 -11.64 35.29 -2.74
N GLY A 520 -10.46 35.92 -2.71
CA GLY A 520 -9.92 36.46 -1.47
C GLY A 520 -9.10 35.50 -0.61
N TRP A 521 -8.53 34.41 -1.16
CA TRP A 521 -7.42 33.71 -0.51
C TRP A 521 -6.13 34.56 -0.51
N THR A 522 -6.19 35.70 0.19
CA THR A 522 -5.02 36.51 0.56
C THR A 522 -4.18 35.82 1.62
N VAL A 523 -4.73 34.90 2.43
CA VAL A 523 -3.96 34.13 3.42
C VAL A 523 -3.01 33.15 2.73
N GLY A 524 -3.46 32.46 1.67
CA GLY A 524 -2.58 31.70 0.78
C GLY A 524 -1.60 32.58 0.01
N GLN A 525 -1.96 33.82 -0.35
CA GLN A 525 -1.00 34.79 -0.89
C GLN A 525 -0.03 35.30 0.17
N GLN A 526 -0.40 35.39 1.44
CA GLN A 526 0.45 35.83 2.55
C GLN A 526 1.38 34.69 2.97
N GLN A 527 0.93 33.43 2.95
CA GLN A 527 1.79 32.25 3.02
C GLN A 527 2.68 32.14 1.77
N ARG A 528 2.18 32.39 0.55
CA ARG A 528 3.00 32.46 -0.67
C ARG A 528 3.97 33.64 -0.65
N GLN A 529 3.64 34.79 -0.05
CA GLN A 529 4.53 35.94 0.08
C GLN A 529 5.52 35.72 1.22
N THR A 530 5.13 35.03 2.30
CA THR A 530 6.02 34.60 3.38
C THR A 530 6.99 33.54 2.87
N ILE A 531 6.50 32.54 2.12
CA ILE A 531 7.30 31.52 1.44
C ILE A 531 8.18 32.17 0.35
N LYS A 532 7.64 33.03 -0.54
CA LYS A 532 8.43 33.74 -1.57
C LYS A 532 9.47 34.69 -0.95
N SER A 533 9.13 35.46 0.08
CA SER A 533 10.08 36.36 0.76
C SER A 533 11.11 35.58 1.58
N PHE A 534 10.75 34.40 2.10
CA PHE A 534 11.67 33.46 2.72
C PHE A 534 12.64 32.86 1.69
N TRP A 535 12.17 32.37 0.53
CA TRP A 535 13.04 31.92 -0.57
C TRP A 535 13.91 33.05 -1.11
N LYS A 536 13.41 34.29 -1.14
CA LYS A 536 14.15 35.50 -1.52
C LYS A 536 15.16 35.96 -0.45
N LYS A 537 15.01 35.51 0.80
CA LYS A 537 15.99 35.70 1.90
C LYS A 537 16.98 34.54 1.99
N ALA A 538 16.56 33.33 1.62
CA ALA A 538 17.38 32.12 1.61
C ALA A 538 18.28 32.05 0.38
N GLY A 539 17.84 32.62 -0.74
CA GLY A 539 18.70 33.05 -1.84
C GLY A 539 19.24 34.44 -1.54
N ARG A 540 20.40 34.52 -0.87
CA ARG A 540 21.21 35.74 -0.88
C ARG A 540 21.42 36.15 -2.32
N ASP A 541 21.25 37.44 -2.57
CA ASP A 541 22.05 38.24 -3.48
C ASP A 541 22.85 37.40 -4.49
N GLU A 542 22.25 37.18 -5.66
CA GLU A 542 23.06 37.08 -6.88
C GLU A 542 23.69 38.46 -7.10
N GLN A 543 24.79 38.73 -6.41
CA GLN A 543 25.86 39.64 -6.80
C GLN A 543 27.20 38.98 -6.54
#